data_AF-A0AAD9QX80-F1
#
_entry.id   AF-A0AAD9QX80-F1
#
_cell.length_a   1.000
_cell.length_b   1.000
_cell.length_c   1.000
_cell.angle_alpha   90.00
_cell.angle_beta   90.00
_cell.angle_gamma   90.00
#
_symmetry.space_group_name_H-M   'P 1'
#
loop_
_entity.id
_entity.type
_entity.pdbx_description
1 polymer ?
#
loop_
_entity_poly.entity_id
_entity_poly.type
_entity_poly.pdbx_seq_one_letter_code
_entity_poly.pdbx_strand_id
1 'polypeptide(L)'
;MLMTYSKSHLLKTFFRIVATSKDRRGAEFISMMEGKHYPIYMVRWHPSKAQFEWRKDLDIRHSAKDVLVAQYFANFFMKQGSLFS
;
A
#
# COMPACT_ATOMS: atom_id res chain seq x y z
N MET A 1 -1.34 7.05 -12.74
CA MET A 1 -2.15 5.98 -12.08
C MET A 1 -3.57 6.45 -11.74
N LEU A 2 -3.79 7.62 -11.13
CA LEU A 2 -5.15 8.12 -10.88
C LEU A 2 -5.97 8.25 -12.16
N MET A 3 -5.43 8.88 -13.21
CA MET A 3 -6.13 8.98 -14.49
C MET A 3 -6.42 7.62 -15.12
N THR A 4 -5.49 6.66 -15.00
CA THR A 4 -5.68 5.29 -15.50
C THR A 4 -6.79 4.57 -14.76
N TYR A 5 -6.84 4.69 -13.44
CA TYR A 5 -7.92 4.16 -12.61
C TYR A 5 -9.26 4.79 -13.02
N SER A 6 -9.34 6.13 -13.09
CA SER A 6 -10.59 6.83 -13.43
C SER A 6 -11.13 6.47 -14.82
N LYS A 7 -10.25 6.25 -15.80
CA LYS A 7 -10.62 5.88 -17.17
C LYS A 7 -10.94 4.40 -17.35
N SER A 8 -10.37 3.51 -16.54
CA SER A 8 -10.60 2.06 -16.66
C SER A 8 -11.84 1.63 -15.89
N HIS A 9 -12.85 1.13 -16.61
CA HIS A 9 -14.03 0.54 -15.97
C HIS A 9 -13.67 -0.67 -15.11
N LEU A 10 -12.79 -1.55 -15.61
CA LEU A 10 -12.35 -2.76 -14.89
C LEU A 10 -11.70 -2.42 -13.54
N LEU A 11 -10.81 -1.43 -13.50
CA LEU A 11 -10.14 -1.02 -12.26
C LEU A 11 -11.13 -0.42 -11.25
N LYS A 12 -12.05 0.43 -11.71
CA LYS A 12 -13.08 1.03 -10.84
C LYS A 12 -14.05 0.00 -10.29
N THR A 13 -14.40 -1.01 -11.08
CA THR A 13 -15.33 -2.05 -10.65
C THR A 13 -14.65 -2.97 -9.64
N PHE A 14 -13.39 -3.35 -9.87
CA PHE A 14 -12.67 -4.29 -9.01
C PHE A 14 -12.12 -3.69 -7.72
N PHE A 15 -11.48 -2.51 -7.80
CA PHE A 15 -10.72 -1.93 -6.69
C PHE A 15 -11.40 -0.68 -6.11
N ARG A 16 -11.26 -0.52 -4.80
CA ARG A 16 -11.53 0.72 -4.05
C ARG A 16 -10.22 1.39 -3.71
N ILE A 17 -10.12 2.71 -3.94
CA ILE A 17 -8.98 3.50 -3.46
C ILE A 17 -9.06 3.63 -1.94
N VAL A 18 -7.97 3.28 -1.25
CA VAL A 18 -7.83 3.42 0.20
C VAL A 18 -7.06 4.69 0.54
N ALA A 19 -5.98 4.97 -0.19
CA ALA A 19 -5.15 6.14 0.04
C ALA A 19 -4.50 6.65 -1.25
N THR A 20 -4.26 7.96 -1.28
CA THR A 20 -3.43 8.63 -2.28
C THR A 20 -2.22 9.29 -1.62
N SER A 21 -1.22 9.64 -2.42
CA SER A 21 -0.03 10.36 -1.99
C SER A 21 0.50 11.21 -3.13
N LYS A 22 1.43 12.12 -2.84
CA LYS A 22 2.08 13.00 -3.83
C LYS A 22 3.53 12.60 -4.02
N ASP A 23 4.01 12.65 -5.26
CA ASP A 23 5.43 12.45 -5.55
C ASP A 23 6.25 13.72 -5.25
N ARG A 24 7.57 13.66 -5.52
CA ARG A 24 8.49 14.79 -5.31
C ARG A 24 8.16 16.03 -6.15
N ARG A 25 7.38 15.88 -7.22
CA ARG A 25 6.91 16.96 -8.10
C ARG A 25 5.48 17.40 -7.76
N GLY A 26 4.89 16.86 -6.69
CA GLY A 26 3.53 17.16 -6.25
C GLY A 26 2.43 16.42 -7.01
N ALA A 27 2.77 15.55 -7.96
CA ALA A 27 1.77 14.81 -8.73
C ALA A 27 1.13 13.73 -7.86
N GLU A 28 -0.21 13.72 -7.82
CA GLU A 28 -0.97 12.80 -7.00
C GLU A 28 -1.03 11.40 -7.64
N PHE A 29 -0.94 10.38 -6.80
CA PHE A 29 -1.03 8.99 -7.21
C PHE A 29 -1.69 8.12 -6.15
N ILE A 30 -2.23 6.97 -6.59
CA ILE A 30 -2.81 5.98 -5.67
C ILE A 30 -1.70 5.21 -4.97
N SER A 31 -1.64 5.32 -3.64
CA SER A 31 -0.63 4.65 -2.81
C SER A 31 -1.12 3.31 -2.24
N MET A 32 -2.45 3.15 -2.11
CA MET A 32 -3.06 1.90 -1.67
C MET A 32 -4.47 1.70 -2.26
N MET A 33 -4.77 0.46 -2.66
CA MET A 33 -6.09 -0.01 -3.09
C MET A 33 -6.40 -1.37 -2.47
N GLU A 34 -7.70 -1.68 -2.39
CA GLU A 34 -8.19 -3.00 -2.01
C GLU A 34 -9.27 -3.47 -2.97
N GLY A 35 -9.42 -4.79 -3.14
CA GLY A 35 -10.51 -5.39 -3.88
C GLY A 35 -11.83 -5.14 -3.15
N LYS A 36 -12.89 -4.80 -3.89
CA LYS A 36 -14.21 -4.54 -3.29
C LYS A 36 -14.89 -5.81 -2.77
N HIS A 37 -14.67 -6.93 -3.45
CA HIS A 37 -15.34 -8.21 -3.19
C HIS A 37 -14.37 -9.36 -2.96
N TYR A 38 -13.07 -9.13 -3.15
CA TYR A 38 -12.02 -10.14 -3.04
C TYR A 38 -10.92 -9.62 -2.11
N PRO A 39 -10.29 -10.47 -1.29
CA PRO A 39 -9.25 -10.08 -0.33
C PRO A 39 -7.90 -9.84 -1.05
N ILE A 40 -7.89 -8.91 -2.00
CA ILE A 40 -6.72 -8.52 -2.78
C ILE A 40 -6.33 -7.11 -2.38
N TYR A 41 -5.09 -6.93 -1.94
CA TYR A 41 -4.57 -5.65 -1.46
C TYR A 41 -3.38 -5.25 -2.31
N MET A 42 -3.37 -3.99 -2.75
CA MET A 42 -2.28 -3.42 -3.54
C MET A 42 -1.71 -2.21 -2.81
N VAL A 43 -0.42 -2.28 -2.47
CA VAL A 43 0.34 -1.18 -1.87
C VAL A 43 1.48 -0.80 -2.81
N ARG A 44 1.74 0.50 -2.96
CA ARG A 44 2.88 0.98 -3.76
C ARG A 44 4.15 1.16 -2.92
N TRP A 45 3.98 1.52 -1.66
CA TRP A 45 5.08 1.61 -0.71
C TRP A 45 5.52 0.21 -0.28
N HIS A 46 6.71 0.10 0.31
CA HIS A 46 7.29 -1.17 0.75
C HIS A 46 7.23 -1.28 2.28
N PRO A 47 6.24 -1.97 2.87
CA PRO A 47 6.08 -2.02 4.32
C PRO A 47 7.30 -2.60 5.04
N SER A 48 7.86 -3.67 4.50
CA SER A 48 8.98 -4.39 5.11
C SER A 48 10.29 -3.57 5.20
N LYS A 49 10.49 -2.57 4.33
CA LYS A 49 11.79 -1.88 4.24
C LYS A 49 12.19 -1.15 5.52
N ALA A 50 11.22 -0.54 6.22
CA ALA A 50 11.48 0.16 7.47
C ALA A 50 12.07 -0.73 8.57
N GLN A 51 11.78 -2.04 8.54
CA GLN A 51 12.27 -3.01 9.52
C GLN A 51 13.53 -3.75 9.07
N PHE A 52 13.65 -4.03 7.77
CA PHE A 52 14.58 -5.05 7.29
C PHE A 52 15.63 -4.58 6.26
N GLU A 53 15.53 -3.35 5.73
CA GLU A 53 16.45 -2.85 4.69
C GLU A 53 17.26 -1.65 5.20
N TRP A 54 18.56 -1.83 5.43
CA TRP A 54 19.43 -0.82 6.09
C TRP A 54 20.46 -0.20 5.16
N ARG A 55 20.24 -0.28 3.85
CA ARG A 55 21.06 0.38 2.83
C ARG A 55 21.06 1.90 3.01
N LYS A 56 22.22 2.45 3.33
CA LYS A 56 22.43 3.88 3.57
C LYS A 56 22.31 4.76 2.32
N ASP A 57 22.42 4.16 1.13
CA ASP A 57 22.28 4.86 -0.15
C ASP A 57 20.82 5.06 -0.58
N LEU A 58 19.87 4.51 0.17
CA LEU A 58 18.44 4.67 -0.07
C LEU A 58 17.80 5.57 0.99
N ASP A 59 16.82 6.36 0.57
CA ASP A 59 16.00 7.18 1.47
C ASP A 59 14.90 6.31 2.09
N ILE A 60 15.28 5.52 3.10
CA ILE A 60 14.38 4.66 3.87
C ILE A 60 14.26 5.22 5.27
N ARG A 61 13.02 5.43 5.70
CA ARG A 61 12.73 5.90 7.06
C ARG A 61 12.62 4.70 7.99
N HIS A 62 13.33 4.80 9.12
CA HIS A 62 13.41 3.78 10.16
C HIS A 62 12.85 4.28 11.50
N SER A 63 11.93 5.25 11.48
CA SER A 63 11.34 5.73 12.74
C SER A 63 10.44 4.64 13.34
N ALA A 64 10.22 4.70 14.65
CA ALA A 64 9.31 3.79 15.34
C ALA A 64 7.89 3.79 14.73
N LYS A 65 7.44 4.93 14.18
CA LYS A 65 6.15 5.05 13.50
C LYS A 65 6.14 4.27 12.17
N ASP A 66 7.21 4.32 11.40
CA ASP A 66 7.32 3.60 10.12
C ASP A 66 7.29 2.08 10.35
N VAL A 67 8.03 1.62 11.37
CA VAL A 67 8.03 0.22 11.82
C VAL A 67 6.64 -0.21 12.29
N LEU A 68 5.94 0.63 13.07
CA LEU A 68 4.61 0.31 13.57
C LEU A 68 3.58 0.19 12.44
N VAL A 69 3.63 1.09 11.45
CA VAL A 69 2.75 1.02 10.27
C VAL A 69 2.99 -0.26 9.47
N ALA A 70 4.26 -0.63 9.27
CA ALA A 70 4.63 -1.88 8.60
C ALA A 70 4.07 -3.11 9.33
N GLN A 71 4.27 -3.18 10.65
CA GLN A 71 3.77 -4.27 11.48
C GLN A 71 2.24 -4.33 11.46
N TYR A 72 1.55 -3.18 11.52
CA TYR A 72 0.09 -3.13 11.48
C TYR A 72 -0.45 -3.69 10.16
N PHE A 73 0.18 -3.34 9.04
CA PHE A 73 -0.17 -3.88 7.74
C PHE A 73 0.06 -5.39 7.65
N ALA A 74 1.20 -5.88 8.16
CA ALA A 74 1.49 -7.31 8.19
C ALA A 74 0.46 -8.10 9.04
N ASN A 75 0.15 -7.59 10.24
CA ASN A 75 -0.86 -8.20 11.12
C ASN A 75 -2.25 -8.21 10.46
N PHE A 76 -2.63 -7.10 9.83
CA PHE A 76 -3.87 -7.01 9.06
C PHE A 76 -3.92 -8.08 7.96
N PHE A 77 -2.86 -8.22 7.17
CA PHE A 77 -2.79 -9.16 6.06
C PHE A 77 -2.83 -10.62 6.54
N MET A 78 -2.06 -10.96 7.58
CA MET A 78 -2.10 -12.28 8.21
C MET A 78 -3.51 -12.63 8.71
N LYS A 79 -4.19 -11.65 9.32
CA LYS A 79 -5.57 -11.83 9.77
C LYS A 79 -6.53 -12.16 8.62
N GLN A 80 -6.33 -11.59 7.44
CA GLN A 80 -7.14 -11.94 6.27
C GLN A 80 -6.95 -13.41 5.87
N GLY A 81 -5.72 -13.93 5.93
CA GLY A 81 -5.45 -15.35 5.63
C GLY A 81 -6.07 -16.32 6.65
N SER A 82 -6.02 -15.97 7.93
CA SER A 82 -6.60 -16.81 9.01
C SER A 82 -8.12 -16.85 9.03
N LEU A 83 -8.82 -15.97 8.31
CA LEU A 83 -10.28 -16.04 8.17
C LEU A 83 -10.73 -17.16 7.19
N PHE A 84 -9.78 -17.80 6.50
CA PHE A 84 -10.02 -18.87 5.54
C PHE A 84 -9.45 -20.22 5.99
N SER A 85 -8.96 -20.34 7.23
CA SER A 85 -8.40 -21.57 7.83
C SER A 85 -9.34 -22.20 8.85
#